data_AF-A0A175YC27-F1
#
_entry.id   AF-A0A175YC27-F1
#
_cell.length_a   1.000
_cell.length_b   1.000
_cell.length_c   1.000
_cell.angle_alpha   90.00
_cell.angle_beta   90.00
_cell.angle_gamma   90.00
#
_symmetry.space_group_name_H-M   'P 1'
#
loop_
_entity.id
_entity.type
_entity.pdbx_description
1 polymer ?
#
loop_
_entity_poly.entity_id
_entity_poly.type
_entity_poly.pdbx_seq_one_letter_code
_entity_poly.pdbx_strand_id
1 'polypeptide(L)'
;MEVMKSAPIITKVFTQKDEIKLLKSMIRYKSEKSRDATSDLADFTDFVKPLSFPASKTQVGGKIQRLRTKFRNNFKREKHGKKPIGYFNKHQCQLYGLSKKIWATLVQVDSDDEEGVGNDN
;
A
#
# COMPACT_ATOMS: atom_id res chain seq x y z
N MET A 1 16.85 -39.18 -6.96
CA MET A 1 17.03 -38.12 -5.96
C MET A 1 15.86 -37.17 -6.07
N GLU A 2 14.94 -37.21 -5.10
CA GLU A 2 13.76 -36.36 -5.10
C GLU A 2 14.15 -34.99 -4.54
N VAL A 3 14.20 -33.98 -5.41
CA VAL A 3 14.44 -32.59 -5.00
C VAL A 3 13.19 -32.06 -4.30
N MET A 4 13.28 -31.95 -2.98
CA MET A 4 12.27 -31.34 -2.14
C MET A 4 11.96 -29.92 -2.66
N LYS A 5 10.73 -29.70 -3.10
CA LYS A 5 10.21 -28.37 -3.44
C LYS A 5 10.19 -27.54 -2.15
N SER A 6 11.20 -26.70 -1.94
CA SER A 6 11.20 -25.77 -0.81
C SER A 6 10.03 -24.79 -0.96
N ALA A 7 9.19 -24.70 0.07
CA ALA A 7 8.11 -23.73 0.12
C ALA A 7 8.70 -22.32 -0.10
N PRO A 8 8.08 -21.46 -0.93
CA PRO A 8 8.63 -20.15 -1.21
C PRO A 8 8.73 -19.37 0.11
N ILE A 9 9.95 -19.07 0.52
CA ILE A 9 10.22 -18.24 1.69
C ILE A 9 9.65 -16.86 1.36
N ILE A 10 8.49 -16.53 1.94
CA ILE A 10 7.86 -15.22 1.77
C ILE A 10 8.64 -14.23 2.63
N THR A 11 9.81 -13.79 2.15
CA THR A 11 10.58 -12.75 2.83
C THR A 11 9.86 -11.40 2.63
N LYS A 12 9.63 -10.68 3.73
CA LYS A 12 9.19 -9.28 3.66
C LYS A 12 10.35 -8.44 3.15
N VAL A 13 10.38 -8.22 1.83
CA VAL A 13 11.41 -7.39 1.18
C VAL A 13 11.32 -5.93 1.65
N PHE A 14 10.10 -5.43 1.88
CA PHE A 14 9.87 -4.09 2.44
C PHE A 14 9.79 -4.14 3.95
N THR A 15 10.65 -3.36 4.62
CA THR A 15 10.57 -3.18 6.07
C THR A 15 9.42 -2.25 6.46
N GLN A 16 9.08 -2.22 7.75
CA GLN A 16 8.09 -1.28 8.27
C GLN A 16 8.45 0.19 7.99
N LYS A 17 9.75 0.51 8.05
CA LYS A 17 10.26 1.86 7.75
C LYS A 17 10.14 2.18 6.27
N ASP A 18 10.42 1.22 5.39
CA ASP A 18 10.28 1.39 3.94
C ASP A 18 8.84 1.68 3.54
N GLU A 19 7.85 0.99 4.14
CA GLU A 19 6.44 1.23 3.86
C GLU A 19 6.00 2.66 4.23
N ILE A 20 6.44 3.15 5.39
CA ILE A 20 6.15 4.53 5.82
C ILE A 20 6.84 5.52 4.87
N LYS A 21 8.12 5.28 4.53
CA LYS A 21 8.87 6.12 3.60
C LYS A 21 8.17 6.18 2.24
N LEU A 22 7.71 5.05 1.73
CA LEU A 22 7.00 4.94 0.46
C LEU A 22 5.76 5.85 0.43
N LEU A 23 4.89 5.76 1.45
CA LEU A 23 3.68 6.60 1.51
C LEU A 23 4.02 8.09 1.68
N LYS A 24 5.02 8.43 2.51
CA LYS A 24 5.47 9.82 2.66
C LYS A 24 6.02 10.38 1.34
N SER A 25 6.82 9.58 0.63
CA SER A 25 7.34 9.95 -0.69
C SER A 25 6.21 10.13 -1.71
N MET A 26 5.13 9.34 -1.67
CA MET A 26 3.97 9.57 -2.56
C MET A 26 3.32 10.93 -2.32
N ILE A 27 3.15 11.33 -1.07
CA ILE A 27 2.59 12.65 -0.71
C ILE A 27 3.52 13.76 -1.21
N ARG A 28 4.83 13.63 -0.96
CA ARG A 28 5.84 14.60 -1.40
C ARG A 28 5.93 14.70 -2.91
N TYR A 29 5.93 13.55 -3.61
CA TYR A 29 5.96 13.47 -5.07
C TYR A 29 4.77 14.20 -5.70
N LYS A 30 3.57 13.99 -5.15
CA LYS A 30 2.37 14.70 -5.60
C LYS A 30 2.47 16.20 -5.39
N SER A 31 3.06 16.63 -4.26
CA SER A 31 3.26 18.05 -3.96
C SER A 31 4.31 18.71 -4.85
N GLU A 32 5.39 18.01 -5.18
CA GLU A 32 6.53 18.57 -5.93
C GLU A 32 6.36 18.46 -7.46
N LYS A 33 5.78 17.37 -7.94
CA LYS A 33 5.65 17.07 -9.37
C LYS A 33 4.25 17.32 -9.92
N SER A 34 3.27 17.58 -9.05
CA SER A 34 1.84 17.65 -9.40
C SER A 34 1.35 16.43 -10.19
N ARG A 35 2.02 15.29 -10.02
CA ARG A 35 1.77 14.01 -10.70
C ARG A 35 1.51 12.93 -9.66
N ASP A 36 0.66 11.97 -10.00
CA ASP A 36 0.43 10.82 -9.13
C ASP A 36 1.52 9.76 -9.36
N ALA A 37 2.08 9.26 -8.26
CA ALA A 37 3.13 8.24 -8.25
C ALA A 37 2.72 6.92 -8.94
N THR A 38 1.41 6.67 -9.09
CA THR A 38 0.89 5.52 -9.81
C THR A 38 0.93 5.68 -11.32
N SER A 39 0.93 6.92 -11.81
CA SER A 39 0.96 7.25 -13.25
C SER A 39 2.38 7.27 -13.79
N ASP A 40 3.36 7.69 -12.96
CA ASP A 40 4.77 7.73 -13.33
C ASP A 40 5.62 6.91 -12.33
N LEU A 41 5.43 5.60 -12.37
CA LEU A 41 6.06 4.68 -11.42
C LEU A 41 7.59 4.61 -11.59
N ALA A 42 8.10 4.86 -12.79
CA ALA A 42 9.53 4.88 -13.06
C ALA A 42 10.19 6.08 -12.36
N ASP A 43 9.70 7.29 -12.61
CA ASP A 43 10.19 8.51 -11.95
C ASP A 43 10.00 8.45 -10.44
N PHE A 44 8.87 7.89 -9.98
CA PHE A 44 8.62 7.69 -8.55
C PHE A 44 9.58 6.68 -7.90
N THR A 45 9.93 5.60 -8.60
CA THR A 45 10.89 4.60 -8.08
C THR A 45 12.28 5.22 -7.90
N ASP A 46 12.66 6.16 -8.76
CA ASP A 46 13.90 6.91 -8.60
C ASP A 46 13.79 7.96 -7.48
N PHE A 47 12.63 8.60 -7.34
CA PHE A 47 12.36 9.58 -6.28
C PHE A 47 12.41 9.00 -4.85
N VAL A 48 12.00 7.74 -4.65
CA VAL A 48 11.93 7.11 -3.32
C VAL A 48 13.29 6.58 -2.81
N LYS A 49 14.34 6.59 -3.63
CA LYS A 49 15.69 6.14 -3.23
C LYS A 49 16.24 7.05 -2.11
N PRO A 50 16.69 6.53 -0.95
CA PRO A 50 17.11 5.15 -0.69
C PRO A 50 16.09 4.33 0.12
N LEU A 51 15.66 3.20 -0.44
CA LEU A 51 15.03 2.11 0.33
C LEU A 51 16.13 1.18 0.87
N SER A 52 15.81 0.30 1.83
CA SER A 52 16.79 -0.66 2.38
C SER A 52 17.31 -1.69 1.35
N PHE A 53 16.72 -1.75 0.16
CA PHE A 53 17.12 -2.63 -0.93
C PHE A 53 16.89 -1.95 -2.29
N PRO A 54 17.57 -2.38 -3.36
CA PRO A 54 17.29 -1.93 -4.71
C PRO A 54 15.91 -2.46 -5.16
N ALA A 55 14.90 -1.60 -5.07
CA ALA A 55 13.54 -1.94 -5.48
C ALA A 55 13.33 -1.67 -6.98
N SER A 56 12.80 -2.66 -7.69
CA SER A 56 12.31 -2.52 -9.07
C SER A 56 10.98 -1.77 -9.11
N LYS A 57 10.68 -1.09 -10.22
CA LYS A 57 9.37 -0.48 -10.49
C LYS A 57 8.21 -1.45 -10.22
N THR A 58 8.34 -2.72 -10.61
CA THR A 58 7.30 -3.74 -10.41
C THR A 58 7.09 -4.04 -8.93
N GLN A 59 8.17 -4.10 -8.14
CA GLN A 59 8.09 -4.33 -6.69
C GLN A 59 7.45 -3.14 -5.99
N VAL A 60 7.83 -1.91 -6.37
CA VAL A 60 7.26 -0.66 -5.85
C VAL A 60 5.78 -0.57 -6.21
N GLY A 61 5.41 -0.77 -7.48
CA GLY A 61 4.02 -0.73 -7.93
C GLY A 61 3.15 -1.77 -7.25
N GLY A 62 3.61 -3.03 -7.19
CA GLY A 62 2.91 -4.09 -6.48
C GLY A 62 2.76 -3.77 -4.99
N LYS A 63 3.75 -3.12 -4.37
CA LYS A 63 3.66 -2.69 -2.97
C LYS A 63 2.62 -1.59 -2.78
N ILE A 64 2.60 -0.57 -3.64
CA ILE A 64 1.61 0.50 -3.63
C ILE A 64 0.20 -0.07 -3.79
N GLN A 65 0.00 -0.98 -4.75
CA GLN A 65 -1.29 -1.65 -4.96
C GLN A 65 -1.74 -2.41 -3.71
N ARG A 66 -0.86 -3.20 -3.07
CA ARG A 66 -1.18 -3.92 -1.83
C ARG A 66 -1.55 -2.97 -0.69
N LEU A 67 -0.83 -1.85 -0.54
CA LEU A 67 -1.15 -0.82 0.45
C LEU A 67 -2.49 -0.14 0.16
N ARG A 68 -2.80 0.14 -1.11
CA ARG A 68 -4.07 0.72 -1.55
C ARG A 68 -5.25 -0.22 -1.28
N THR A 69 -5.13 -1.50 -1.64
CA THR A 69 -6.17 -2.52 -1.35
C THR A 69 -6.40 -2.64 0.14
N LYS A 70 -5.33 -2.68 0.94
CA LYS A 70 -5.43 -2.72 2.40
C LYS A 70 -6.15 -1.48 2.95
N PHE A 71 -5.83 -0.30 2.45
CA PHE A 71 -6.52 0.93 2.80
C PHE A 71 -8.01 0.84 2.45
N ARG A 72 -8.37 0.43 1.21
CA ARG A 72 -9.76 0.31 0.78
C ARG A 72 -10.56 -0.61 1.69
N ASN A 73 -10.01 -1.77 2.06
CA ASN A 73 -10.66 -2.71 2.96
C ASN A 73 -10.85 -2.12 4.37
N ASN A 74 -9.84 -1.43 4.89
CA ASN A 74 -9.92 -0.74 6.19
C ASN A 74 -10.89 0.44 6.17
N PHE A 75 -10.95 1.18 5.07
CA PHE A 75 -11.85 2.32 4.89
C PHE A 75 -13.31 1.88 4.76
N LYS A 76 -13.59 0.79 4.03
CA LYS A 76 -14.92 0.15 4.01
C LYS A 76 -15.33 -0.24 5.44
N ARG A 77 -14.45 -0.89 6.19
CA ARG A 77 -14.72 -1.25 7.60
C ARG A 77 -15.01 -0.03 8.47
N GLU A 78 -14.21 1.03 8.35
CA GLU A 78 -14.41 2.29 9.06
C GLU A 78 -15.77 2.91 8.74
N LYS A 79 -16.20 2.92 7.46
CA LYS A 79 -17.54 3.35 7.04
C LYS A 79 -18.67 2.52 7.67
N HIS A 80 -18.47 1.22 7.87
CA HIS A 80 -19.42 0.35 8.57
C HIS A 80 -19.31 0.41 10.11
N GLY A 81 -18.63 1.42 10.68
CA GLY A 81 -18.48 1.59 12.13
C GLY A 81 -17.53 0.58 12.78
N LYS A 82 -16.80 -0.23 11.99
CA LYS A 82 -15.84 -1.21 12.49
C LYS A 82 -14.44 -0.62 12.50
N LYS A 83 -13.65 -0.93 13.54
CA LYS A 83 -12.24 -0.51 13.61
C LYS A 83 -11.43 -1.13 12.45
N PRO A 84 -10.49 -0.36 11.84
CA PRO A 84 -9.55 -0.89 10.86
C PRO A 84 -8.75 -2.08 11.38
N ILE A 85 -8.40 -3.01 10.48
CA ILE A 85 -7.51 -4.13 10.80
C ILE A 85 -6.14 -3.60 11.16
N GLY A 86 -5.64 -4.03 12.33
CA GLY A 86 -4.34 -3.61 12.83
C GLY A 86 -4.34 -2.23 13.48
N TYR A 87 -5.50 -1.66 13.83
CA TYR A 87 -5.59 -0.36 14.53
C TYR A 87 -4.72 -0.28 15.80
N PHE A 88 -4.62 -1.39 16.55
CA PHE A 88 -3.80 -1.48 17.76
C PHE A 88 -2.28 -1.51 17.47
N ASN A 89 -1.88 -1.80 16.24
CA ASN A 89 -0.49 -1.75 15.83
C ASN A 89 -0.15 -0.32 15.39
N LYS A 90 0.74 0.34 16.14
CA LYS A 90 1.19 1.72 15.87
C LYS A 90 1.64 1.94 14.43
N HIS A 91 2.38 1.00 13.85
CA HIS A 91 2.86 1.08 12.47
C HIS A 91 1.70 1.02 11.47
N GLN A 92 0.75 0.11 11.67
CA GLN A 92 -0.42 -0.03 10.81
C GLN A 92 -1.37 1.16 10.91
N CYS A 93 -1.58 1.69 12.12
CA CYS A 93 -2.34 2.91 12.34
C CYS A 93 -1.70 4.11 11.62
N GLN A 94 -0.37 4.24 11.71
CA GLN A 94 0.37 5.28 10.99
C GLN A 94 0.26 5.13 9.47
N LEU A 95 0.40 3.92 8.93
CA LEU A 95 0.22 3.67 7.50
C LEU A 95 -1.21 3.99 7.04
N TYR A 96 -2.21 3.65 7.84
CA TYR A 96 -3.61 3.97 7.54
C TYR A 96 -3.83 5.48 7.48
N GLY A 97 -3.30 6.23 8.44
CA GLY A 97 -3.37 7.70 8.45
C GLY A 97 -2.71 8.35 7.23
N LEU A 98 -1.54 7.86 6.81
CA LEU A 98 -0.89 8.34 5.58
C LEU A 98 -1.68 7.96 4.32
N SER A 99 -2.17 6.73 4.25
CA SER A 99 -2.98 6.22 3.15
C SER A 99 -4.28 7.02 2.98
N LYS A 100 -4.92 7.41 4.09
CA LYS A 100 -6.13 8.25 4.10
C LYS A 100 -5.85 9.60 3.45
N LYS A 101 -4.70 10.23 3.70
CA LYS A 101 -4.32 11.50 3.04
C LYS A 101 -4.12 11.38 1.53
N ILE A 102 -3.70 10.21 1.06
CA ILE A 102 -3.42 9.96 -0.37
C ILE A 102 -4.69 9.59 -1.12
N TRP A 103 -5.53 8.71 -0.55
CA TRP A 103 -6.62 8.06 -1.28
C TRP A 103 -8.03 8.35 -0.75
N ALA A 104 -8.23 8.95 0.43
CA ALA A 104 -9.59 9.14 0.98
C ALA A 104 -10.49 10.01 0.09
N THR A 105 -9.91 10.94 -0.68
CA THR A 105 -10.65 11.76 -1.63
C THR A 105 -11.14 10.98 -2.86
N LEU A 106 -10.50 9.85 -3.20
CA LEU A 106 -10.92 9.01 -4.33
C LEU A 106 -12.10 8.10 -3.96
N VAL A 107 -12.24 7.70 -2.70
CA VAL A 107 -13.24 6.69 -2.27
C VAL A 107 -14.63 7.28 -1.99
N GLN A 108 -14.84 8.57 -2.24
CA GLN A 108 -16.19 9.16 -2.21
C GLN A 108 -16.94 9.05 -3.54
N VAL A 109 -16.26 8.67 -4.63
CA VAL A 109 -16.86 8.64 -5.97
C VAL A 109 -17.40 7.26 -6.35
N ASP A 110 -16.99 6.19 -5.67
CA ASP A 110 -17.43 4.81 -5.95
C ASP A 110 -18.63 4.37 -5.09
N SER A 111 -19.64 5.24 -4.97
CA SER A 111 -20.94 4.90 -4.41
C SER A 111 -21.87 4.57 -5.57
N ASP A 112 -21.77 3.35 -6.10
CA ASP A 112 -22.89 2.51 -6.55
C ASP A 112 -22.31 1.15 -7.00
N ASP A 113 -22.78 0.10 -6.31
CA ASP A 113 -22.72 -1.35 -6.64
C ASP A 113 -21.36 -2.04 -6.89
N GLU A 114 -20.98 -2.91 -5.93
CA GLU A 114 -20.76 -4.34 -6.21
C GLU A 114 -20.54 -5.08 -4.87
N GLU A 115 -21.55 -5.91 -4.59
CA GLU A 115 -21.59 -7.06 -3.69
C GLU A 115 -20.37 -7.99 -3.85
N GLY A 116 -20.14 -8.84 -2.84
CA GLY A 116 -19.45 -10.11 -3.04
C GLY A 116 -17.93 -10.07 -3.30
N VAL A 117 -17.16 -10.50 -2.32
CA VAL A 117 -16.36 -11.74 -2.40
C VAL A 117 -15.53 -11.78 -1.13
N GLY A 118 -15.98 -12.64 -0.22
CA GLY A 118 -15.15 -13.12 0.87
C GLY A 118 -13.93 -13.81 0.30
N ASN A 119 -12.77 -13.53 0.88
CA ASN A 119 -11.61 -14.34 0.64
C ASN A 119 -11.17 -14.89 2.00
N ASP A 120 -11.77 -16.02 2.34
CA ASP A 120 -11.21 -16.96 3.31
C ASP A 120 -9.81 -17.36 2.83
N ASN A 121 -8.82 -17.11 3.67
CA ASN A 121 -7.60 -17.91 3.75
C ASN A 121 -6.89 -17.67 5.08
#